data_AF-A0A946Y3S9-F1
#
_entry.id   AF-A0A946Y3S9-F1
#
_cell.length_a   1.000
_cell.length_b   1.000
_cell.length_c   1.000
_cell.angle_alpha   90.00
_cell.angle_beta   90.00
_cell.angle_gamma   90.00
#
_symmetry.space_group_name_H-M   'P 1'
#
loop_
_entity.id
_entity.type
_entity.pdbx_description
1 polymer ?
#
loop_
_entity_poly.entity_id
_entity_poly.type
_entity_poly.pdbx_seq_one_letter_code
_entity_poly.pdbx_strand_id
1 'polypeptide(L)'
;MRFSGTLLLLLIAVAGCGDQFMVKDRDRVGMSDSQATGRAAVDAHKRDRVPRLTEQFLFSDEPLSKPVQMSDFAAPDDATLVAGVTTGALQLVSAKADGFDVHDDRFGYVSESGGQLAAFPDVSFTWVQQDGFVIPTDQGVLRLTNPYWEIAFQTGRAWAPASDPDVVRYSVPFALLERNANCTHNGVLSWVVNGTGTPSRAVYQIASETCAYFKFDMYGTLRTKNKPGPDVDTQGLIAELEQNRQARLPVQPFDSLAERYPSID
;
A
#
# COMPACT_ATOMS: atom_id res chain seq x y z
N MET A 1 8.67 -60.88 33.52
CA MET A 1 8.16 -59.82 34.42
C MET A 1 7.15 -59.00 33.63
N ARG A 2 5.88 -59.03 34.05
CA ARG A 2 4.76 -58.32 33.41
C ARG A 2 4.61 -56.95 34.08
N PHE A 3 4.58 -55.86 33.31
CA PHE A 3 4.18 -54.55 33.81
C PHE A 3 2.72 -54.29 33.43
N SER A 4 1.95 -53.86 34.43
CA SER A 4 0.51 -53.56 34.42
C SER A 4 0.33 -52.12 34.92
N GLY A 5 -0.61 -51.38 34.33
CA GLY A 5 -0.98 -50.00 34.69
C GLY A 5 -1.78 -49.40 33.53
N THR A 6 -3.07 -49.67 33.38
CA THR A 6 -4.24 -49.09 34.08
C THR A 6 -4.44 -47.60 33.77
N LEU A 7 -5.31 -47.38 32.77
CA LEU A 7 -5.84 -46.11 32.28
C LEU A 7 -7.05 -45.71 33.14
N LEU A 8 -7.09 -44.49 33.66
CA LEU A 8 -8.21 -43.96 34.45
C LEU A 8 -9.04 -42.99 33.56
N LEU A 9 -10.21 -43.43 33.10
CA LEU A 9 -11.25 -42.58 32.52
C LEU A 9 -12.16 -42.08 33.64
N LEU A 10 -12.39 -40.77 33.72
CA LEU A 10 -13.42 -40.18 34.58
C LEU A 10 -14.68 -39.90 33.76
N LEU A 11 -15.74 -40.66 34.02
CA LEU A 11 -17.11 -40.39 33.59
C LEU A 11 -17.78 -39.49 34.63
N ILE A 12 -18.40 -38.39 34.20
CA ILE A 12 -19.43 -37.70 34.98
C ILE A 12 -20.68 -37.61 34.10
N ALA A 13 -21.72 -38.34 34.52
CA ALA A 13 -23.08 -38.24 34.01
C ALA A 13 -23.95 -37.62 35.10
N VAL A 14 -24.75 -36.61 34.76
CA VAL A 14 -25.93 -36.22 35.54
C VAL A 14 -27.06 -35.88 34.56
N ALA A 15 -28.15 -36.65 34.66
CA ALA A 15 -29.48 -36.44 34.05
C ALA A 15 -30.09 -35.12 34.58
N GLY A 16 -30.94 -34.34 33.90
CA GLY A 16 -32.02 -34.68 32.98
C GLY A 16 -33.38 -34.33 33.64
N CYS A 17 -33.94 -33.15 33.34
CA CYS A 17 -35.35 -32.71 33.47
C CYS A 17 -35.36 -31.23 33.02
N GLY A 18 -36.21 -30.66 32.16
CA GLY A 18 -37.52 -31.00 31.61
C GLY A 18 -38.25 -29.65 31.47
N ASP A 19 -38.55 -29.24 30.24
CA ASP A 19 -39.46 -28.18 29.75
C ASP A 19 -39.65 -26.86 30.52
N GLN A 20 -39.28 -25.74 29.87
CA GLN A 20 -40.22 -24.67 29.51
C GLN A 20 -39.57 -23.69 28.52
N PHE A 21 -39.96 -23.78 27.25
CA PHE A 21 -39.73 -22.75 26.24
C PHE A 21 -40.56 -21.51 26.59
N MET A 22 -39.91 -20.47 27.12
CA MET A 22 -40.42 -19.10 27.08
C MET A 22 -39.75 -18.39 25.91
N VAL A 23 -40.49 -18.25 24.81
CA VAL A 23 -40.12 -17.35 23.71
C VAL A 23 -40.20 -15.93 24.27
N LYS A 24 -39.04 -15.36 24.60
CA LYS A 24 -38.93 -13.94 24.90
C LYS A 24 -38.89 -13.22 23.55
N ASP A 25 -39.99 -12.55 23.25
CA ASP A 25 -40.16 -11.61 22.14
C ASP A 25 -38.91 -10.71 22.09
N ARG A 26 -38.06 -10.95 21.10
CA ARG A 26 -36.93 -10.06 20.78
C ARG A 26 -37.43 -9.18 19.67
N ASP A 27 -37.75 -7.96 20.08
CA ASP A 27 -38.01 -6.81 19.25
C ASP A 27 -37.24 -6.88 17.92
N ARG A 28 -38.00 -6.73 16.84
CA ARG A 28 -37.50 -6.35 15.52
C ARG A 28 -36.69 -5.05 15.68
N VAL A 29 -35.37 -5.16 15.81
CA VAL A 29 -34.47 -4.07 15.50
C VAL A 29 -34.43 -3.99 13.98
N GLY A 30 -35.09 -2.97 13.43
CA GLY A 30 -35.11 -2.67 12.00
C GLY A 30 -33.69 -2.50 11.47
N MET A 31 -33.28 -3.43 10.63
CA MET A 31 -32.07 -3.34 9.84
C MET A 31 -32.40 -2.62 8.53
N SER A 32 -32.51 -1.29 8.55
CA SER A 32 -32.62 -0.52 7.29
C SER A 32 -32.01 0.89 7.28
N ASP A 33 -31.48 1.43 8.38
CA ASP A 33 -30.95 2.81 8.37
C ASP A 33 -29.46 2.96 8.74
N SER A 34 -28.79 1.89 9.20
CA SER A 34 -27.38 1.97 9.64
C SER A 34 -26.36 1.95 8.49
N GLN A 35 -26.66 1.30 7.38
CA GLN A 35 -25.74 1.24 6.22
C GLN A 35 -25.75 2.54 5.40
N ALA A 36 -26.93 3.16 5.24
CA ALA A 36 -27.07 4.44 4.53
C ALA A 36 -26.39 5.59 5.28
N THR A 37 -26.51 5.62 6.61
CA THR A 37 -25.87 6.61 7.48
C THR A 37 -24.35 6.45 7.54
N GLY A 38 -23.85 5.20 7.56
CA GLY A 38 -22.41 4.92 7.46
C GLY A 38 -21.79 5.38 6.13
N ARG A 39 -22.45 5.10 5.01
CA ARG A 39 -21.96 5.49 3.67
C ARG A 39 -21.99 7.01 3.48
N ALA A 40 -23.08 7.67 3.89
CA ALA A 40 -23.19 9.12 3.84
C ALA A 40 -22.15 9.83 4.73
N ALA A 41 -21.82 9.27 5.90
CA ALA A 41 -20.79 9.82 6.80
C ALA A 41 -19.37 9.64 6.24
N VAL A 42 -19.06 8.50 5.61
CA VAL A 42 -17.78 8.27 4.92
C VAL A 42 -17.64 9.21 3.70
N ASP A 43 -18.73 9.39 2.94
CA ASP A 43 -18.77 10.27 1.77
C ASP A 43 -18.74 11.76 2.17
N ALA A 44 -19.24 12.13 3.35
CA ALA A 44 -19.12 13.48 3.89
C ALA A 44 -17.70 13.75 4.42
N HIS A 45 -17.08 12.78 5.10
CA HIS A 45 -15.69 12.91 5.58
C HIS A 45 -14.67 13.01 4.44
N LYS A 46 -14.95 12.37 3.29
CA LYS A 46 -14.14 12.53 2.07
C LYS A 46 -14.24 13.94 1.47
N ARG A 47 -15.39 14.62 1.58
CA ARG A 47 -15.67 15.89 0.89
C ARG A 47 -15.09 17.13 1.57
N ASP A 48 -14.88 17.11 2.88
CA ASP A 48 -14.35 18.26 3.66
C ASP A 48 -12.86 18.14 4.02
N ARG A 49 -12.14 17.16 3.47
CA ARG A 49 -10.74 16.91 3.84
C ARG A 49 -9.78 17.65 2.93
N VAL A 50 -8.86 18.41 3.54
CA VAL A 50 -7.70 18.99 2.84
C VAL A 50 -6.64 17.90 2.61
N PRO A 51 -6.29 17.55 1.36
CA PRO A 51 -5.20 16.62 1.07
C PRO A 51 -3.89 17.15 1.64
N ARG A 52 -3.09 16.30 2.32
CA ARG A 52 -1.85 16.75 2.96
C ARG A 52 -0.64 16.74 2.03
N LEU A 53 -0.69 15.97 0.96
CA LEU A 53 0.35 15.89 -0.06
C LEU A 53 0.03 16.82 -1.22
N THR A 54 -0.08 18.12 -0.95
CA THR A 54 -0.30 19.13 -2.00
C THR A 54 0.94 19.30 -2.87
N GLU A 55 0.77 19.86 -4.07
CA GLU A 55 1.91 20.22 -4.91
C GLU A 55 2.86 21.21 -4.17
N GLN A 56 2.29 22.23 -3.52
CA GLN A 56 3.07 23.17 -2.72
C GLN A 56 3.92 22.46 -1.66
N PHE A 57 3.36 21.48 -0.96
CA PHE A 57 4.13 20.67 -0.02
C PHE A 57 5.26 19.93 -0.75
N LEU A 58 4.98 19.27 -1.88
CA LEU A 58 5.97 18.51 -2.64
C LEU A 58 7.08 19.38 -3.25
N PHE A 59 6.88 20.67 -3.48
CA PHE A 59 7.94 21.60 -3.91
C PHE A 59 8.59 22.41 -2.79
N SER A 60 8.15 22.20 -1.53
CA SER A 60 8.76 22.82 -0.35
C SER A 60 9.84 21.93 0.29
N ASP A 61 10.49 22.44 1.34
CA ASP A 61 11.41 21.69 2.21
C ASP A 61 10.76 21.21 3.53
N GLU A 62 9.43 21.33 3.68
CA GLU A 62 8.73 20.99 4.93
C GLU A 62 8.77 19.47 5.21
N PRO A 63 9.32 18.95 6.31
CA PRO A 63 9.36 17.51 6.55
C PRO A 63 7.95 16.91 6.71
N LEU A 64 7.79 15.63 6.38
CA LEU A 64 6.53 14.94 6.63
C LEU A 64 6.40 14.65 8.13
N SER A 65 5.67 15.48 8.86
CA SER A 65 5.60 15.42 10.34
C SER A 65 4.90 14.18 10.92
N LYS A 66 3.98 13.56 10.16
CA LYS A 66 3.24 12.35 10.57
C LYS A 66 2.71 11.62 9.33
N PRO A 67 2.34 10.34 9.43
CA PRO A 67 1.71 9.61 8.34
C PRO A 67 0.50 10.33 7.76
N VAL A 68 0.22 10.08 6.49
CA VAL A 68 -0.99 10.53 5.80
C VAL A 68 -1.91 9.35 5.51
N GLN A 69 -3.16 9.64 5.16
CA GLN A 69 -4.07 8.59 4.71
C GLN A 69 -3.61 8.05 3.36
N MET A 70 -3.78 6.74 3.13
CA MET A 70 -3.38 6.13 1.85
C MET A 70 -4.13 6.71 0.64
N SER A 71 -5.32 7.30 0.85
CA SER A 71 -6.03 8.03 -0.20
C SER A 71 -5.26 9.26 -0.72
N ASP A 72 -4.33 9.83 0.06
CA ASP A 72 -3.49 10.96 -0.41
C ASP A 72 -2.46 10.53 -1.47
N PHE A 73 -2.22 9.23 -1.62
CA PHE A 73 -1.38 8.65 -2.65
C PHE A 73 -2.20 8.14 -3.86
N ALA A 74 -3.51 8.33 -3.86
CA ALA A 74 -4.40 7.92 -4.96
C ALA A 74 -4.86 9.14 -5.76
N ALA A 75 -5.25 8.89 -7.02
CA ALA A 75 -5.91 9.90 -7.82
C ALA A 75 -7.26 10.29 -7.19
N PRO A 76 -7.56 11.58 -6.99
CA PRO A 76 -8.90 12.02 -6.61
C PRO A 76 -9.90 11.76 -7.74
N ASP A 77 -11.20 11.78 -7.41
CA ASP A 77 -12.27 11.43 -8.35
C ASP A 77 -12.39 12.38 -9.55
N ASP A 78 -11.90 13.62 -9.41
CA ASP A 78 -11.88 14.66 -10.45
C ASP A 78 -10.55 14.69 -11.25
N ALA A 79 -9.61 13.81 -10.94
CA ALA A 79 -8.33 13.76 -11.64
C ALA A 79 -8.48 13.38 -13.10
N THR A 80 -7.66 13.99 -13.95
CA THR A 80 -7.61 13.67 -15.38
C THR A 80 -6.51 12.64 -15.65
N LEU A 81 -6.81 11.68 -16.52
CA LEU A 81 -5.82 10.70 -16.99
C LEU A 81 -4.74 11.39 -17.82
N VAL A 82 -3.48 11.00 -17.59
CA VAL A 82 -2.37 11.43 -18.44
C VAL A 82 -2.37 10.57 -19.71
N ALA A 83 -2.72 11.20 -20.83
CA ALA A 83 -2.77 10.56 -22.13
C ALA A 83 -1.39 10.48 -22.78
N GLY A 84 -1.25 9.53 -23.72
CA GLY A 84 -0.01 9.33 -24.46
C GLY A 84 1.01 8.48 -23.71
N VAL A 85 2.19 8.36 -24.32
CA VAL A 85 3.29 7.56 -23.80
C VAL A 85 4.45 8.47 -23.47
N THR A 86 4.94 8.39 -22.24
CA THR A 86 6.12 9.12 -21.78
C THR A 86 7.09 8.18 -21.07
N THR A 87 8.36 8.55 -21.01
CA THR A 87 9.36 7.85 -20.20
C THR A 87 9.95 8.80 -19.20
N GLY A 88 10.40 8.27 -18.07
CA GLY A 88 11.01 9.07 -17.03
C GLY A 88 12.03 8.30 -16.22
N ALA A 89 12.90 9.05 -15.58
CA ALA A 89 13.92 8.52 -14.70
C ALA A 89 14.17 9.49 -13.54
N LEU A 90 14.24 8.95 -12.33
CA LEU A 90 14.43 9.72 -11.11
C LEU A 90 15.43 9.01 -10.22
N GLN A 91 16.43 9.75 -9.73
CA GLN A 91 17.23 9.27 -8.61
C GLN A 91 16.56 9.70 -7.30
N LEU A 92 16.19 8.72 -6.47
CA LEU A 92 15.81 8.93 -5.08
C LEU A 92 17.08 8.94 -4.24
N VAL A 93 17.39 10.08 -3.62
CA VAL A 93 18.58 10.22 -2.79
C VAL A 93 18.29 9.69 -1.40
N SER A 94 19.18 8.83 -0.88
CA SER A 94 19.02 8.29 0.47
C SER A 94 18.86 9.39 1.52
N ALA A 95 17.93 9.18 2.43
CA ALA A 95 17.67 10.06 3.57
C ALA A 95 17.16 9.24 4.76
N LYS A 96 17.46 9.73 5.96
CA LYS A 96 16.79 9.25 7.18
C LYS A 96 15.29 9.56 7.07
N ALA A 97 14.45 8.63 7.50
CA ALA A 97 13.02 8.82 7.56
C ALA A 97 12.65 10.00 8.48
N ASP A 98 11.58 10.71 8.12
CA ASP A 98 11.01 11.76 8.96
C ASP A 98 10.34 11.14 10.20
N GLY A 99 9.79 9.93 10.05
CA GLY A 99 9.36 9.09 11.18
C GLY A 99 9.62 7.61 10.92
N PHE A 100 9.97 6.92 12.00
CA PHE A 100 10.27 5.50 12.04
C PHE A 100 9.76 4.95 13.37
N ASP A 101 8.56 4.39 13.36
CA ASP A 101 7.86 3.87 14.54
C ASP A 101 7.96 2.35 14.56
N VAL A 102 8.59 1.81 15.60
CA VAL A 102 8.92 0.38 15.69
C VAL A 102 7.90 -0.29 16.59
N HIS A 103 7.14 -1.20 16.00
CA HIS A 103 6.09 -1.98 16.67
C HIS A 103 6.62 -3.28 17.26
N ASP A 104 7.65 -3.86 16.63
CA ASP A 104 8.34 -5.06 17.11
C ASP A 104 9.80 -5.04 16.61
N ASP A 105 10.74 -5.35 17.49
CA ASP A 105 12.16 -5.53 17.18
C ASP A 105 12.72 -6.59 18.12
N ARG A 106 12.31 -7.83 17.88
CA ARG A 106 12.59 -8.97 18.76
C ARG A 106 14.09 -9.23 18.94
N PHE A 107 14.91 -8.88 17.95
CA PHE A 107 16.34 -9.17 17.93
C PHE A 107 17.23 -7.92 18.08
N GLY A 108 16.65 -6.73 18.24
CA GLY A 108 17.40 -5.49 18.53
C GLY A 108 18.07 -4.85 17.32
N TYR A 109 17.59 -5.15 16.10
CA TYR A 109 18.14 -4.68 14.83
C TYR A 109 18.31 -3.16 14.77
N VAL A 110 17.36 -2.41 15.35
CA VAL A 110 17.37 -0.95 15.30
C VAL A 110 18.63 -0.41 15.96
N SER A 111 18.99 -0.96 17.13
CA SER A 111 20.16 -0.56 17.89
C SER A 111 21.48 -0.95 17.20
N GLU A 112 21.51 -2.12 16.56
CA GLU A 112 22.70 -2.64 15.88
C GLU A 112 22.99 -1.90 14.56
N SER A 113 21.94 -1.41 13.89
CA SER A 113 22.07 -0.78 12.58
C SER A 113 22.69 0.62 12.58
N GLY A 114 22.88 1.24 13.75
CA GLY A 114 23.34 2.63 13.84
C GLY A 114 22.41 3.63 13.13
N GLY A 115 21.11 3.30 13.01
CA GLY A 115 20.10 4.12 12.33
C GLY A 115 20.00 3.93 10.81
N GLN A 116 20.79 3.03 10.22
CA GLN A 116 20.75 2.76 8.78
C GLN A 116 19.47 2.03 8.33
N LEU A 117 18.81 1.27 9.22
CA LEU A 117 17.51 0.66 8.93
C LEU A 117 16.41 1.71 8.73
N ALA A 118 16.49 2.83 9.46
CA ALA A 118 15.56 3.96 9.37
C ALA A 118 15.89 4.92 8.21
N ALA A 119 16.73 4.50 7.25
CA ALA A 119 17.06 5.29 6.07
C ALA A 119 16.50 4.63 4.81
N PHE A 120 15.77 5.42 4.02
CA PHE A 120 15.37 4.99 2.69
C PHE A 120 16.62 4.83 1.81
N PRO A 121 16.75 3.75 1.05
CA PRO A 121 17.97 3.50 0.29
C PRO A 121 18.08 4.41 -0.95
N ASP A 122 19.31 4.70 -1.37
CA ASP A 122 19.56 5.39 -2.64
C ASP A 122 19.19 4.45 -3.80
N VAL A 123 18.36 4.93 -4.74
CA VAL A 123 17.92 4.12 -5.88
C VAL A 123 17.49 4.99 -7.08
N SER A 124 17.85 4.53 -8.29
CA SER A 124 17.29 5.06 -9.53
C SER A 124 16.02 4.31 -9.90
N PHE A 125 14.93 5.06 -10.11
CA PHE A 125 13.65 4.56 -10.58
C PHE A 125 13.41 5.04 -12.01
N THR A 126 13.18 4.11 -12.92
CA THR A 126 12.91 4.37 -14.34
C THR A 126 11.56 3.77 -14.73
N TRP A 127 10.80 4.49 -15.55
CA TRP A 127 9.45 4.07 -15.92
C TRP A 127 9.06 4.46 -17.34
N VAL A 128 8.08 3.72 -17.85
CA VAL A 128 7.20 4.10 -18.95
C VAL A 128 5.86 4.48 -18.34
N GLN A 129 5.23 5.56 -18.81
CA GLN A 129 3.86 5.90 -18.47
C GLN A 129 2.99 5.77 -19.72
N GLN A 130 1.83 5.12 -19.58
CA GLN A 130 0.77 5.10 -20.60
C GLN A 130 -0.60 5.12 -19.94
N ASP A 131 -1.51 5.96 -20.43
CA ASP A 131 -2.94 6.00 -20.05
C ASP A 131 -3.12 5.98 -18.51
N GLY A 132 -2.34 6.82 -17.83
CA GLY A 132 -2.30 6.91 -16.38
C GLY A 132 -1.71 5.71 -15.62
N PHE A 133 -1.14 4.70 -16.27
CA PHE A 133 -0.29 3.68 -15.63
C PHE A 133 1.17 4.11 -15.61
N VAL A 134 1.88 3.82 -14.52
CA VAL A 134 3.33 4.04 -14.38
C VAL A 134 3.97 2.67 -14.27
N ILE A 135 4.67 2.24 -15.31
CA ILE A 135 5.24 0.91 -15.48
C ILE A 135 6.74 1.00 -15.20
N PRO A 136 7.23 0.48 -14.06
CA PRO A 136 8.67 0.37 -13.83
C PRO A 136 9.32 -0.42 -14.97
N THR A 137 10.49 0.01 -15.44
CA THR A 137 11.23 -0.73 -16.48
C THR A 137 11.87 -2.00 -15.93
N ASP A 138 12.05 -2.07 -14.61
CA ASP A 138 12.42 -3.27 -13.86
C ASP A 138 11.41 -3.45 -12.71
N GLN A 139 10.63 -4.53 -12.78
CA GLN A 139 9.63 -4.90 -11.77
C GLN A 139 10.13 -6.00 -10.84
N GLY A 140 11.41 -6.39 -10.95
CA GLY A 140 12.07 -7.33 -10.07
C GLY A 140 12.63 -6.67 -8.81
N VAL A 141 13.40 -7.46 -8.06
CA VAL A 141 14.14 -6.98 -6.88
C VAL A 141 15.45 -6.34 -7.34
N LEU A 142 15.57 -5.04 -7.06
CA LEU A 142 16.78 -4.26 -7.30
C LEU A 142 17.74 -4.44 -6.12
N ARG A 143 18.94 -4.95 -6.44
CA ARG A 143 20.04 -5.06 -5.47
C ARG A 143 20.72 -3.72 -5.29
N LEU A 144 20.71 -3.21 -4.06
CA LEU A 144 21.25 -1.89 -3.73
C LEU A 144 22.62 -1.98 -3.03
N THR A 145 23.29 -0.86 -2.81
CA THR A 145 24.48 -0.82 -1.94
C THR A 145 24.12 -0.75 -0.46
N ASN A 146 22.86 -0.48 -0.12
CA ASN A 146 22.37 -0.48 1.25
C ASN A 146 22.53 -1.88 1.89
N PRO A 147 23.09 -1.98 3.11
CA PRO A 147 23.37 -3.27 3.76
C PRO A 147 22.15 -3.99 4.35
N TYR A 148 21.00 -3.33 4.43
CA TYR A 148 19.76 -3.90 4.99
C TYR A 148 18.65 -4.06 3.96
N TRP A 149 18.58 -3.18 2.97
CA TRP A 149 17.44 -3.12 2.05
C TRP A 149 17.82 -3.42 0.61
N GLU A 150 17.06 -4.34 0.01
CA GLU A 150 16.78 -4.36 -1.42
C GLU A 150 15.41 -3.71 -1.67
N ILE A 151 15.10 -3.37 -2.92
CA ILE A 151 13.83 -2.70 -3.24
C ILE A 151 13.22 -3.26 -4.51
N ALA A 152 11.90 -3.40 -4.54
CA ALA A 152 11.15 -3.67 -5.75
C ALA A 152 10.09 -2.58 -5.94
N PHE A 153 9.89 -2.16 -7.18
CA PHE A 153 8.81 -1.26 -7.58
C PHE A 153 7.77 -2.03 -8.38
N GLN A 154 6.51 -1.64 -8.27
CA GLN A 154 5.42 -2.24 -9.02
C GLN A 154 4.62 -1.16 -9.76
N THR A 155 3.77 -1.59 -10.70
CA THR A 155 2.99 -0.65 -11.53
C THR A 155 2.14 0.28 -10.67
N GLY A 156 2.33 1.58 -10.87
CA GLY A 156 1.61 2.65 -10.21
C GLY A 156 0.65 3.39 -11.13
N ARG A 157 0.33 4.63 -10.73
CA ARG A 157 -0.58 5.54 -11.42
C ARG A 157 0.03 6.92 -11.63
N ALA A 158 -0.36 7.53 -12.74
CA ALA A 158 -0.11 8.93 -13.05
C ALA A 158 -1.43 9.64 -13.37
N TRP A 159 -1.59 10.86 -12.89
CA TRP A 159 -2.75 11.69 -13.14
C TRP A 159 -2.40 13.17 -13.09
N ALA A 160 -3.18 13.98 -13.78
CA ALA A 160 -3.12 15.44 -13.65
C ALA A 160 -4.22 15.91 -12.68
N PRO A 161 -3.91 16.75 -11.69
CA PRO A 161 -4.93 17.40 -10.87
C PRO A 161 -5.90 18.24 -11.74
N ALA A 162 -7.19 18.26 -11.40
CA ALA A 162 -8.17 19.08 -12.12
C ALA A 162 -7.83 20.58 -12.09
N SER A 163 -7.15 21.03 -11.03
CA SER A 163 -6.73 22.41 -10.82
C SER A 163 -5.55 22.84 -11.70
N ASP A 164 -4.73 21.88 -12.17
CA ASP A 164 -3.53 22.16 -12.95
C ASP A 164 -3.20 20.99 -13.89
N PRO A 165 -3.60 21.06 -15.18
CA PRO A 165 -3.35 20.01 -16.15
C PRO A 165 -1.89 19.93 -16.63
N ASP A 166 -1.07 20.97 -16.38
CA ASP A 166 0.35 21.00 -16.75
C ASP A 166 1.23 20.26 -15.72
N VAL A 167 0.62 19.80 -14.63
CA VAL A 167 1.26 19.07 -13.55
C VAL A 167 0.87 17.60 -13.62
N VAL A 168 1.86 16.72 -13.63
CA VAL A 168 1.63 15.27 -13.53
C VAL A 168 2.08 14.77 -12.18
N ARG A 169 1.14 14.18 -11.44
CA ARG A 169 1.41 13.44 -10.22
C ARG A 169 1.60 11.96 -10.52
N TYR A 170 2.61 11.38 -9.89
CA TYR A 170 2.92 9.96 -9.95
C TYR A 170 2.78 9.34 -8.57
N SER A 171 2.34 8.09 -8.51
CA SER A 171 2.28 7.30 -7.29
C SER A 171 2.55 5.84 -7.62
N VAL A 172 3.57 5.26 -7.00
CA VAL A 172 3.99 3.88 -7.25
C VAL A 172 4.09 3.10 -5.95
N PRO A 173 3.55 1.86 -5.91
CA PRO A 173 3.86 0.93 -4.83
C PRO A 173 5.32 0.48 -4.91
N PHE A 174 5.92 0.28 -3.75
CA PHE A 174 7.24 -0.31 -3.60
C PHE A 174 7.29 -1.26 -2.40
N ALA A 175 8.31 -2.09 -2.35
CA ALA A 175 8.60 -2.96 -1.22
C ALA A 175 10.08 -2.85 -0.86
N LEU A 176 10.39 -2.60 0.42
CA LEU A 176 11.73 -2.86 0.96
C LEU A 176 11.82 -4.31 1.38
N LEU A 177 12.82 -5.01 0.87
CA LEU A 177 13.10 -6.40 1.20
C LEU A 177 14.32 -6.43 2.12
N GLU A 178 14.17 -7.02 3.29
CA GLU A 178 15.28 -7.20 4.23
C GLU A 178 16.30 -8.17 3.63
N ARG A 179 17.57 -7.76 3.58
CA ARG A 179 18.65 -8.60 3.07
C ARG A 179 18.84 -9.83 3.95
N ASN A 180 19.01 -10.97 3.30
CA ASN A 180 19.25 -12.27 3.95
C ASN A 180 18.13 -12.71 4.91
N ALA A 181 16.94 -12.15 4.72
CA ALA A 181 15.74 -12.43 5.50
C ALA A 181 14.53 -12.49 4.57
N ASN A 182 13.41 -13.02 5.07
CA ASN A 182 12.18 -13.19 4.28
C ASN A 182 11.16 -12.08 4.59
N CYS A 183 11.66 -10.90 4.92
CA CYS A 183 10.91 -9.77 5.41
C CYS A 183 10.65 -8.76 4.30
N THR A 184 9.39 -8.34 4.16
CA THR A 184 8.97 -7.38 3.14
C THR A 184 8.13 -6.29 3.78
N HIS A 185 8.54 -5.04 3.59
CA HIS A 185 7.86 -3.84 4.06
C HIS A 185 7.30 -3.07 2.88
N ASN A 186 5.97 -3.02 2.77
CA ASN A 186 5.29 -2.45 1.62
C ASN A 186 4.92 -0.99 1.87
N GLY A 187 5.22 -0.16 0.87
CA GLY A 187 4.92 1.25 0.91
C GLY A 187 4.44 1.81 -0.42
N VAL A 188 4.09 3.09 -0.38
CA VAL A 188 3.70 3.88 -1.55
C VAL A 188 4.57 5.13 -1.61
N LEU A 189 5.06 5.45 -2.80
CA LEU A 189 5.91 6.59 -3.10
C LEU A 189 5.15 7.51 -4.07
N SER A 190 5.15 8.82 -3.84
CA SER A 190 4.53 9.78 -4.75
C SER A 190 5.42 11.00 -4.96
N TRP A 191 5.39 11.55 -6.16
CA TRP A 191 6.06 12.80 -6.54
C TRP A 191 5.25 13.48 -7.63
N VAL A 192 5.62 14.72 -7.95
CA VAL A 192 5.04 15.53 -9.00
C VAL A 192 6.12 15.93 -10.00
N VAL A 193 5.75 16.06 -11.27
CA VAL A 193 6.54 16.72 -12.31
C VAL A 193 5.69 17.89 -12.82
N ASN A 194 6.25 19.11 -12.77
CA ASN A 194 5.55 20.30 -13.26
C ASN A 194 5.65 20.45 -14.79
N GLY A 195 4.98 21.46 -15.36
CA GLY A 195 4.96 21.70 -16.81
C GLY A 195 6.32 22.00 -17.45
N THR A 196 7.36 22.29 -16.66
CA THR A 196 8.74 22.44 -17.16
C THR A 196 9.52 21.13 -17.19
N GLY A 197 8.92 20.02 -16.76
CA GLY A 197 9.58 18.72 -16.62
C GLY A 197 10.43 18.60 -15.35
N THR A 198 10.31 19.54 -14.40
CA THR A 198 11.09 19.51 -13.15
C THR A 198 10.38 18.63 -12.12
N PRO A 199 11.05 17.58 -11.58
CA PRO A 199 10.47 16.78 -10.51
C PRO A 199 10.51 17.51 -9.16
N SER A 200 9.45 17.34 -8.38
CA SER A 200 9.38 17.67 -6.96
C SER A 200 10.23 16.71 -6.14
N ARG A 201 10.39 16.96 -4.82
CA ARG A 201 10.81 15.87 -3.91
C ARG A 201 9.75 14.76 -3.90
N ALA A 202 10.16 13.56 -3.54
CA ALA A 202 9.23 12.45 -3.37
C ALA A 202 8.82 12.32 -1.91
N VAL A 203 7.63 11.78 -1.67
CA VAL A 203 7.12 11.41 -0.34
C VAL A 203 6.80 9.94 -0.35
N TYR A 204 7.09 9.24 0.75
CA TYR A 204 6.78 7.83 0.89
C TYR A 204 6.19 7.50 2.26
N GLN A 205 5.47 6.39 2.30
CA GLN A 205 4.97 5.78 3.53
C GLN A 205 4.94 4.26 3.41
N ILE A 206 5.49 3.59 4.41
CA ILE A 206 5.44 2.15 4.67
C ILE A 206 4.49 1.96 5.84
N ALA A 207 3.48 1.11 5.66
CA ALA A 207 2.44 0.87 6.66
C ALA A 207 1.94 -0.59 6.71
N SER A 208 2.65 -1.51 6.05
CA SER A 208 2.32 -2.94 6.10
C SER A 208 3.56 -3.77 5.83
N GLU A 209 3.63 -4.94 6.45
CA GLU A 209 4.80 -5.80 6.34
C GLU A 209 4.45 -7.27 6.60
N THR A 210 5.34 -8.19 6.20
CA THR A 210 5.14 -9.64 6.29
C THR A 210 5.92 -10.30 7.43
N CYS A 211 6.72 -9.55 8.19
CA CYS A 211 7.58 -10.10 9.22
C CYS A 211 6.83 -10.48 10.48
N ALA A 212 7.39 -11.46 11.19
CA ALA A 212 6.92 -11.84 12.51
C ALA A 212 7.71 -11.18 13.65
N TYR A 213 8.88 -10.60 13.36
CA TYR A 213 9.88 -10.22 14.38
C TYR A 213 10.41 -8.80 14.26
N PHE A 214 10.19 -8.13 13.13
CA PHE A 214 10.65 -6.77 12.89
C PHE A 214 9.55 -6.01 12.16
N LYS A 215 8.86 -5.13 12.88
CA LYS A 215 7.65 -4.46 12.42
C LYS A 215 7.78 -2.98 12.66
N PHE A 216 7.53 -2.17 11.64
CA PHE A 216 7.60 -0.73 11.76
C PHE A 216 6.73 -0.02 10.74
N ASP A 217 6.34 1.21 11.07
CA ASP A 217 5.89 2.21 10.12
C ASP A 217 7.04 3.16 9.81
N MET A 218 7.21 3.52 8.54
CA MET A 218 8.26 4.45 8.12
C MET A 218 7.71 5.42 7.08
N TYR A 219 7.99 6.70 7.25
CA TYR A 219 7.54 7.73 6.32
C TYR A 219 8.54 8.86 6.23
N GLY A 220 8.54 9.55 5.11
CA GLY A 220 9.36 10.74 4.96
C GLY A 220 9.39 11.29 3.56
N THR A 221 10.29 12.26 3.38
CA THR A 221 10.52 12.92 2.09
C THR A 221 11.92 12.65 1.57
N LEU A 222 12.05 12.55 0.25
CA LEU A 222 13.30 12.22 -0.44
C LEU A 222 13.62 13.31 -1.45
N ARG A 223 14.85 13.80 -1.42
CA ARG A 223 15.36 14.61 -2.53
C ARG A 223 15.40 13.77 -3.79
N THR A 224 14.99 14.38 -4.89
CA THR A 224 14.99 13.73 -6.19
C THR A 224 16.00 14.42 -7.10
N LYS A 225 16.59 13.67 -8.03
CA LYS A 225 17.37 14.24 -9.12
C LYS A 225 16.84 13.72 -10.43
N ASN A 226 16.58 14.64 -11.35
CA ASN A 226 16.17 14.28 -12.70
C ASN A 226 17.30 13.47 -13.38
N LYS A 227 16.90 12.46 -14.15
CA LYS A 227 17.79 11.65 -14.96
C LYS A 227 17.23 11.62 -16.39
N PRO A 228 18.08 11.51 -17.42
CA PRO A 228 17.60 11.24 -18.76
C PRO A 228 16.72 9.99 -18.75
N GLY A 229 15.62 10.04 -19.51
CA GLY A 229 14.72 8.90 -19.65
C GLY A 229 15.47 7.65 -20.15
N PRO A 230 15.02 6.45 -19.77
CA PRO A 230 15.68 5.22 -20.15
C PRO A 230 15.50 4.93 -21.65
N ASP A 231 16.51 4.32 -22.27
CA ASP A 231 16.38 3.70 -23.60
C ASP A 231 15.88 2.26 -23.41
N VAL A 232 14.58 2.05 -23.62
CA VAL A 232 13.88 0.80 -23.27
C VAL A 232 12.83 0.42 -24.32
N ASP A 233 12.54 -0.88 -24.40
CA ASP A 233 11.41 -1.41 -25.18
C ASP A 233 10.08 -1.01 -24.53
N THR A 234 9.63 0.18 -24.90
CA THR A 234 8.38 0.77 -24.41
C THR A 234 7.17 -0.07 -24.80
N GLN A 235 7.13 -0.57 -26.04
CA GLN A 235 6.00 -1.37 -26.55
C GLN A 235 5.91 -2.72 -25.84
N GLY A 236 7.05 -3.37 -25.59
CA GLY A 236 7.11 -4.62 -24.83
C GLY A 236 6.57 -4.46 -23.41
N LEU A 237 6.99 -3.43 -22.68
CA LEU A 237 6.52 -3.15 -21.31
C LEU A 237 5.01 -2.89 -21.25
N ILE A 238 4.47 -2.15 -22.23
CA ILE A 238 3.03 -1.90 -22.36
C ILE A 238 2.28 -3.21 -22.63
N ALA A 239 2.77 -4.02 -23.57
CA ALA A 239 2.14 -5.29 -23.94
C ALA A 239 2.11 -6.27 -22.75
N GLU A 240 3.17 -6.33 -21.95
CA GLU A 240 3.23 -7.15 -20.75
C GLU A 240 2.21 -6.68 -19.68
N LEU A 241 2.07 -5.37 -19.47
CA LEU A 241 1.03 -4.83 -18.59
C LEU A 241 -0.36 -5.27 -19.06
N GLU A 242 -0.67 -5.12 -20.35
CA GLU A 242 -1.98 -5.49 -20.89
C GLU A 242 -2.23 -7.00 -20.81
N GLN A 243 -1.23 -7.83 -21.10
CA GLN A 243 -1.32 -9.27 -20.91
C GLN A 243 -1.60 -9.63 -19.45
N ASN A 244 -0.88 -9.02 -18.51
CA ASN A 244 -1.07 -9.23 -17.07
C ASN A 244 -2.47 -8.79 -16.61
N ARG A 245 -3.04 -7.73 -17.20
CA ARG A 245 -4.40 -7.27 -16.90
C ARG A 245 -5.47 -8.21 -17.46
N GLN A 246 -5.28 -8.70 -18.69
CA GLN A 246 -6.21 -9.64 -19.34
C GLN A 246 -6.21 -11.02 -18.66
N ALA A 247 -5.10 -11.41 -18.03
CA ALA A 247 -4.99 -12.66 -17.27
C ALA A 247 -5.61 -12.61 -15.86
N ARG A 248 -6.10 -11.44 -15.40
CA ARG A 248 -6.69 -11.32 -14.06
C ARG A 248 -8.00 -12.08 -13.97
N LEU A 249 -8.25 -12.67 -12.81
CA LEU A 249 -9.54 -13.28 -12.50
C LEU A 249 -10.65 -12.21 -12.55
N PRO A 250 -11.83 -12.54 -13.11
CA PRO A 250 -12.97 -11.64 -13.09
C PRO A 250 -13.34 -11.24 -11.66
N VAL A 251 -13.45 -9.93 -11.41
CA VAL A 251 -13.90 -9.38 -10.13
C VAL A 251 -15.34 -8.91 -10.27
N GLN A 252 -16.18 -9.22 -9.28
CA GLN A 252 -17.54 -8.72 -9.18
C GLN A 252 -17.84 -8.24 -7.75
N PRO A 253 -18.82 -7.34 -7.56
CA PRO A 253 -19.23 -6.90 -6.23
C PRO A 253 -19.70 -8.09 -5.38
N PHE A 254 -19.49 -8.03 -4.07
CA PHE A 254 -19.96 -9.07 -3.15
C PHE A 254 -21.46 -9.32 -3.25
N ASP A 255 -22.26 -8.27 -3.51
CA ASP A 255 -23.72 -8.40 -3.66
C ASP A 255 -24.13 -9.29 -4.85
N SER A 256 -23.26 -9.47 -5.84
CA SER A 256 -23.49 -10.40 -6.97
C SER A 256 -23.40 -11.87 -6.58
N LEU A 257 -22.88 -12.20 -5.38
CA LEU A 257 -22.76 -13.58 -4.91
C LEU A 257 -24.13 -14.24 -4.73
N ALA A 258 -25.12 -13.51 -4.20
CA ALA A 258 -26.47 -14.04 -4.00
C ALA A 258 -27.16 -14.37 -5.33
N GLU A 259 -26.95 -13.53 -6.36
CA GLU A 259 -27.47 -13.79 -7.71
C GLU A 259 -26.75 -14.95 -8.39
N ARG A 260 -25.43 -15.06 -8.19
CA ARG A 260 -24.60 -16.08 -8.84
C ARG A 260 -24.71 -17.46 -8.17
N TYR A 261 -24.91 -17.49 -6.86
CA TYR A 261 -24.99 -18.71 -6.07
C TYR A 261 -26.25 -18.70 -5.18
N PRO A 262 -27.47 -18.74 -5.78
CA PRO A 262 -28.73 -18.61 -5.04
C PRO A 262 -29.02 -19.77 -4.08
N SER A 263 -28.20 -20.83 -4.10
CA SER A 263 -28.31 -22.01 -3.24
C SER A 263 -27.36 -22.01 -2.03
N ILE A 264 -26.54 -20.97 -1.86
CA ILE A 264 -25.66 -20.80 -0.70
C ILE A 264 -26.37 -19.81 0.23
N ASP A 265 -27.02 -20.36 1.26
CA ASP A 265 -27.66 -19.65 2.38
C ASP A 265 -26.77 -19.73 3.63
#